data_AF-A0A072P3G4-F1
#
_entry.id   AF-A0A072P3G4-F1
#
_cell.length_a   1.000
_cell.length_b   1.000
_cell.length_c   1.000
_cell.angle_alpha   90.00
_cell.angle_beta   90.00
_cell.angle_gamma   90.00
#
_symmetry.space_group_name_H-M   'P 1'
#
loop_
_entity.id
_entity.type
_entity.pdbx_description
1 polymer ?
#
loop_
_entity_poly.entity_id
_entity_poly.type
_entity_poly.pdbx_seq_one_letter_code
_entity_poly.pdbx_strand_id
1 'polypeptide(L)'
;MRTNYLSTTAFICLEWKTIPWSAHPKWPKDKLLDILVEVPGILQDMAILKTFTRQPEKQHFLRQVLEESCWWCDRQLLLWSTSCGAAVVTFVESLIAVQDLDDNSKESAPPSTDLAMAHLGMIYWTTYNLLSQILSWLRGPGPSREDTTPLPPRLDAHLYSHKVALLIPYFKKPGVGFYLISFIGFPVAVAASFLARQDSVGTFSEARALLVRAFRGERGKQLQGFLATWPWMTRSELDTLGMTGSHAAAT
;
A
#
# COMPACT_ATOMS: atom_id res chain seq x y z
N MET A 1 -19.60 -19.76 -14.69
CA MET A 1 -19.43 -20.67 -13.53
C MET A 1 -18.04 -20.42 -12.96
N ARG A 2 -17.92 -19.73 -11.83
CA ARG A 2 -16.64 -19.60 -11.10
C ARG A 2 -16.33 -20.96 -10.49
N THR A 3 -15.31 -21.64 -10.99
CA THR A 3 -14.83 -22.92 -10.45
C THR A 3 -14.16 -22.70 -9.08
N ASN A 4 -14.38 -23.64 -8.17
CA ASN A 4 -14.05 -23.65 -6.73
C ASN A 4 -12.54 -23.65 -6.39
N TYR A 5 -11.70 -22.93 -7.13
CA TYR A 5 -10.25 -22.82 -6.89
C TYR A 5 -9.84 -21.51 -6.22
N LEU A 6 -10.75 -20.55 -6.09
CA LEU A 6 -10.47 -19.26 -5.45
C LEU A 6 -10.67 -19.40 -3.94
N SER A 7 -9.66 -19.03 -3.18
CA SER A 7 -9.72 -18.97 -1.73
C SER A 7 -10.72 -17.88 -1.30
N THR A 8 -11.97 -18.26 -1.08
CA THR A 8 -13.00 -17.38 -0.54
C THR A 8 -12.73 -17.18 0.95
N THR A 9 -11.89 -16.20 1.29
CA THR A 9 -11.90 -15.69 2.66
C THR A 9 -13.27 -15.08 2.96
N ALA A 10 -13.77 -15.23 4.19
CA ALA A 10 -15.12 -14.81 4.55
C ALA A 10 -15.41 -13.35 4.16
N PHE A 11 -14.41 -12.47 4.25
CA PHE A 11 -14.53 -11.04 3.93
C PHE A 11 -14.72 -10.72 2.43
N ILE A 12 -14.48 -11.69 1.55
CA ILE A 12 -14.62 -11.51 0.08
C ILE A 12 -16.02 -11.89 -0.40
N CYS A 13 -16.82 -12.64 0.39
CA CYS A 13 -18.12 -13.09 -0.09
C CYS A 13 -19.13 -11.93 -0.21
N LEU A 14 -20.06 -12.07 -1.16
CA LEU A 14 -21.01 -11.01 -1.51
C LEU A 14 -21.90 -10.66 -0.31
N GLU A 15 -22.25 -11.64 0.49
CA GLU A 15 -23.08 -11.54 1.69
C GLU A 15 -22.45 -10.58 2.71
N TRP A 16 -21.16 -10.72 3.00
CA TRP A 16 -20.43 -9.80 3.90
C TRP A 16 -20.37 -8.37 3.34
N LYS A 17 -20.29 -8.24 2.00
CA LYS A 17 -20.27 -6.94 1.32
C LYS A 17 -21.64 -6.32 1.11
N THR A 18 -22.75 -7.00 1.41
CA THR A 18 -24.09 -6.50 1.08
C THR A 18 -25.07 -6.55 2.24
N ILE A 19 -25.11 -7.64 3.01
CA ILE A 19 -26.14 -7.85 4.05
C ILE A 19 -26.07 -6.78 5.16
N PRO A 20 -24.90 -6.43 5.74
CA PRO A 20 -24.82 -5.39 6.77
C PRO A 20 -25.21 -3.99 6.27
N TRP A 21 -25.14 -3.78 4.96
CA TRP A 21 -25.33 -2.49 4.29
C TRP A 21 -26.74 -2.29 3.72
N SER A 22 -27.62 -3.26 3.93
CA SER A 22 -29.04 -3.15 3.56
C SER A 22 -29.77 -2.05 4.36
N ALA A 23 -29.35 -1.81 5.60
CA ALA A 23 -29.91 -0.78 6.47
C ALA A 23 -29.12 0.54 6.50
N HIS A 24 -27.81 0.50 6.21
CA HIS A 24 -26.94 1.67 6.26
C HIS A 24 -26.11 1.76 4.97
N PRO A 25 -26.17 2.88 4.22
CA PRO A 25 -25.40 3.03 3.00
C PRO A 25 -23.90 3.02 3.29
N LYS A 26 -23.12 2.38 2.42
CA LYS A 26 -21.65 2.34 2.54
C LYS A 26 -21.03 3.73 2.46
N TRP A 27 -20.15 4.02 3.40
CA TRP A 27 -19.35 5.22 3.42
C TRP A 27 -18.14 5.06 2.49
N PRO A 28 -17.45 6.16 2.11
CA PRO A 28 -16.24 6.08 1.29
C PRO A 28 -15.21 5.11 1.85
N LYS A 29 -15.04 5.05 3.18
CA LYS A 29 -14.13 4.11 3.84
C LYS A 29 -14.49 2.65 3.57
N ASP A 30 -15.78 2.31 3.62
CA ASP A 30 -16.24 0.92 3.53
C ASP A 30 -16.00 0.39 2.12
N LYS A 31 -16.32 1.22 1.12
CA LYS A 31 -16.06 0.91 -0.29
C LYS A 31 -14.57 0.75 -0.58
N LEU A 32 -13.69 1.57 0.02
CA LEU A 32 -12.26 1.42 -0.19
C LEU A 32 -11.72 0.14 0.46
N LEU A 33 -12.19 -0.19 1.67
CA LEU A 33 -11.82 -1.41 2.35
C LEU A 33 -12.30 -2.65 1.60
N ASP A 34 -13.49 -2.62 1.00
CA ASP A 34 -13.98 -3.71 0.14
C ASP A 34 -13.04 -4.00 -1.03
N ILE A 35 -12.40 -2.96 -1.58
CA ILE A 35 -11.42 -3.09 -2.67
C ILE A 35 -10.09 -3.62 -2.12
N LEU A 36 -9.61 -3.07 -0.99
CA LEU A 36 -8.37 -3.54 -0.36
C LEU A 36 -8.44 -5.02 0.01
N VAL A 37 -9.59 -5.50 0.49
CA VAL A 37 -9.80 -6.89 0.91
C VAL A 37 -9.70 -7.89 -0.25
N GLU A 38 -9.85 -7.47 -1.50
CA GLU A 38 -9.57 -8.34 -2.66
C GLU A 38 -8.07 -8.60 -2.84
N VAL A 39 -7.21 -7.65 -2.46
CA VAL A 39 -5.75 -7.74 -2.68
C VAL A 39 -5.12 -8.96 -1.99
N PRO A 40 -5.42 -9.29 -0.72
CA PRO A 40 -4.96 -10.53 -0.11
C PRO A 40 -5.34 -11.79 -0.89
N GLY A 41 -6.55 -11.87 -1.44
CA GLY A 41 -6.98 -12.99 -2.28
C GLY A 41 -6.12 -13.11 -3.54
N ILE A 42 -5.88 -11.98 -4.21
CA ILE A 42 -5.00 -11.91 -5.38
C ILE A 42 -3.56 -12.33 -5.02
N LEU A 43 -3.02 -11.88 -3.87
CA LEU A 43 -1.69 -12.26 -3.41
C LEU A 43 -1.58 -13.76 -3.08
N GLN A 44 -2.63 -14.35 -2.50
CA GLN A 44 -2.69 -15.78 -2.24
C GLN A 44 -2.68 -16.58 -3.54
N ASP A 45 -3.52 -16.19 -4.50
CA ASP A 45 -3.58 -16.82 -5.82
C ASP A 45 -2.26 -16.64 -6.59
N MET A 46 -1.58 -15.50 -6.44
CA MET A 46 -0.25 -15.26 -6.97
C MET A 46 0.80 -16.22 -6.36
N ALA A 47 0.71 -16.51 -5.07
CA ALA A 47 1.57 -17.50 -4.42
C ALA A 47 1.29 -18.92 -4.92
N ILE A 48 0.01 -19.28 -5.12
CA ILE A 48 -0.40 -20.56 -5.72
C ILE A 48 0.13 -20.68 -7.16
N LEU A 49 0.07 -19.61 -7.95
CA LEU A 49 0.56 -19.59 -9.33
C LEU A 49 2.03 -20.03 -9.43
N LYS A 50 2.87 -19.64 -8.46
CA LYS A 50 4.29 -20.03 -8.40
C LYS A 50 4.49 -21.55 -8.22
N THR A 51 3.47 -22.27 -7.74
CA THR A 51 3.54 -23.73 -7.53
C THR A 51 3.20 -24.53 -8.79
N PHE A 52 2.53 -23.95 -9.79
CA PHE A 52 2.09 -24.64 -11.01
C PHE A 52 3.17 -24.78 -12.11
N THR A 53 4.44 -24.95 -11.73
CA THR A 53 5.58 -25.03 -12.66
C THR A 53 5.50 -26.15 -13.70
N ARG A 54 4.71 -27.21 -13.44
CA ARG A 54 4.53 -28.36 -14.35
C ARG A 54 3.13 -28.43 -14.98
N GLN A 55 2.31 -27.40 -14.81
CA GLN A 55 0.91 -27.40 -15.27
C GLN A 55 0.64 -26.10 -16.07
N PRO A 56 1.16 -25.99 -17.30
CA PRO A 56 1.15 -24.73 -18.07
C PRO A 56 -0.27 -24.23 -18.35
N GLU A 57 -1.23 -25.13 -18.59
CA GLU A 57 -2.63 -24.74 -18.80
C GLU A 57 -3.26 -24.10 -17.55
N LYS A 58 -3.06 -24.70 -16.38
CA LYS A 58 -3.54 -24.13 -15.10
C LYS A 58 -2.83 -22.83 -14.75
N GLN A 59 -1.54 -22.74 -15.06
CA GLN A 59 -0.75 -21.54 -14.87
C GLN A 59 -1.26 -20.40 -15.77
N HIS A 60 -1.54 -20.68 -17.04
CA HIS A 60 -2.08 -19.69 -17.97
C HIS A 60 -3.46 -19.20 -17.53
N PHE A 61 -4.36 -20.15 -17.20
CA PHE A 61 -5.70 -19.83 -16.71
C PHE A 61 -5.68 -18.97 -15.44
N LEU A 62 -4.91 -19.37 -14.42
CA LEU A 62 -4.83 -18.61 -13.17
C LEU A 62 -4.19 -17.22 -13.37
N ARG A 63 -3.22 -17.09 -14.29
CA ARG A 63 -2.65 -15.78 -14.66
C ARG A 63 -3.72 -14.86 -15.26
N GLN A 64 -4.58 -15.36 -16.14
CA GLN A 64 -5.68 -14.58 -16.72
C GLN A 64 -6.67 -14.12 -15.64
N VAL A 65 -7.07 -15.03 -14.74
CA VAL A 65 -7.99 -14.70 -13.63
C VAL A 65 -7.40 -13.64 -12.70
N LEU A 66 -6.10 -13.75 -12.38
CA LEU A 66 -5.38 -12.77 -11.58
C LEU A 66 -5.33 -11.40 -12.25
N GLU A 67 -5.04 -11.36 -13.55
CA GLU A 67 -5.00 -10.13 -14.33
C GLU A 67 -6.38 -9.46 -14.39
N GLU A 68 -7.45 -10.21 -14.66
CA GLU A 68 -8.83 -9.71 -14.63
C GLU A 68 -9.20 -9.12 -13.27
N SER A 69 -8.81 -9.79 -12.18
CA SER A 69 -9.05 -9.35 -10.80
C SER A 69 -8.30 -8.06 -10.48
N CYS A 70 -7.05 -7.94 -10.94
CA CYS A 70 -6.26 -6.73 -10.82
C CYS A 70 -6.91 -5.55 -11.57
N TRP A 71 -7.34 -5.76 -12.81
CA TRP A 71 -8.01 -4.73 -13.60
C TRP A 71 -9.38 -4.35 -13.04
N TRP A 72 -10.08 -5.30 -12.42
CA TRP A 72 -11.29 -4.98 -11.67
C TRP A 72 -10.98 -4.04 -10.50
N CYS A 73 -9.94 -4.33 -9.70
CA CYS A 73 -9.52 -3.46 -8.60
C CYS A 73 -9.14 -2.06 -9.07
N ASP A 74 -8.37 -1.95 -10.17
CA ASP A 74 -8.00 -0.65 -10.79
C ASP A 74 -9.25 0.17 -11.14
N ARG A 75 -10.24 -0.45 -11.81
CA ARG A 75 -11.50 0.23 -12.16
C ARG A 75 -12.27 0.67 -10.92
N GLN A 76 -12.33 -0.15 -9.87
CA GLN A 76 -13.03 0.22 -8.64
C GLN A 76 -12.31 1.35 -7.89
N LEU A 77 -10.98 1.33 -7.83
CA LEU A 77 -10.19 2.41 -7.23
C LEU A 77 -10.35 3.72 -7.99
N LEU A 78 -10.35 3.66 -9.32
CA LEU A 78 -10.59 4.83 -10.17
C LEU A 78 -11.99 5.40 -9.90
N LEU A 79 -13.03 4.56 -9.99
CA LEU A 79 -14.41 4.96 -9.70
C LEU A 79 -14.55 5.56 -8.31
N TRP A 80 -13.93 4.95 -7.30
CA TRP A 80 -13.92 5.45 -5.94
C TRP A 80 -13.30 6.86 -5.88
N SER A 81 -12.12 7.04 -6.48
CA SER A 81 -11.38 8.32 -6.46
C SER A 81 -12.09 9.45 -7.20
N THR A 82 -12.89 9.15 -8.22
CA THR A 82 -13.64 10.15 -8.99
C THR A 82 -15.06 10.37 -8.48
N SER A 83 -15.48 9.66 -7.43
CA SER A 83 -16.83 9.76 -6.86
C SER A 83 -16.76 10.05 -5.36
N CYS A 84 -17.11 9.07 -4.52
CA CYS A 84 -17.22 9.21 -3.08
C CYS A 84 -15.86 9.44 -2.37
N GLY A 85 -14.74 9.11 -3.01
CA GLY A 85 -13.38 9.36 -2.52
C GLY A 85 -12.75 10.67 -3.01
N ALA A 86 -13.43 11.45 -3.86
CA ALA A 86 -12.83 12.63 -4.49
C ALA A 86 -12.33 13.66 -3.47
N ALA A 87 -13.12 13.93 -2.43
CA ALA A 87 -12.73 14.84 -1.35
C ALA A 87 -11.45 14.37 -0.62
N VAL A 88 -11.32 13.06 -0.41
CA VAL A 88 -10.16 12.45 0.26
C VAL A 88 -8.91 12.61 -0.60
N VAL A 89 -9.02 12.29 -1.90
CA VAL A 89 -7.90 12.40 -2.84
C VAL A 89 -7.44 13.86 -2.94
N THR A 90 -8.34 14.80 -3.17
CA THR A 90 -8.01 16.24 -3.23
C THR A 90 -7.35 16.70 -1.93
N PHE A 91 -7.84 16.26 -0.78
CA PHE A 91 -7.27 16.59 0.51
C PHE A 91 -5.82 16.09 0.63
N VAL A 92 -5.56 14.79 0.40
CA VAL A 92 -4.20 14.26 0.58
C VAL A 92 -3.21 14.73 -0.47
N GLU A 93 -3.64 14.99 -1.70
CA GLU A 93 -2.80 15.59 -2.74
C GLU A 93 -2.43 17.04 -2.36
N SER A 94 -3.35 17.81 -1.78
CA SER A 94 -3.04 19.17 -1.32
C SER A 94 -2.10 19.20 -0.12
N LEU A 95 -2.18 18.21 0.79
CA LEU A 95 -1.25 18.09 1.91
C LEU A 95 0.19 17.85 1.47
N ILE A 96 0.43 17.01 0.46
CA ILE A 96 1.78 16.68 0.00
C ILE A 96 2.33 17.70 -1.02
N ALA A 97 1.45 18.51 -1.63
CA ALA A 97 1.87 19.60 -2.51
C ALA A 97 2.51 20.76 -1.73
N VAL A 98 2.19 20.90 -0.45
CA VAL A 98 2.85 21.87 0.45
C VAL A 98 4.21 21.30 0.85
N GLN A 99 5.28 21.81 0.22
CA GLN A 99 6.67 21.34 0.42
C GLN A 99 7.19 21.54 1.86
N ASP A 100 6.55 22.41 2.66
CA ASP A 100 6.92 22.70 4.05
C ASP A 100 6.05 21.93 5.07
N LEU A 101 6.11 20.60 5.05
CA LEU A 101 5.67 19.80 6.21
C LEU A 101 6.73 19.79 7.34
N ASP A 102 7.86 20.50 7.15
CA ASP A 102 8.91 20.67 8.14
C ASP A 102 8.44 21.58 9.30
N ASP A 103 8.16 20.91 10.44
CA ASP A 103 8.36 21.22 11.86
C ASP A 103 8.04 22.63 12.45
N ASN A 104 7.71 23.65 11.66
CA ASN A 104 7.63 25.04 12.12
C ASN A 104 6.21 25.65 12.11
N SER A 105 5.19 24.93 11.64
CA SER A 105 3.80 25.41 11.72
C SER A 105 3.16 24.97 13.04
N LYS A 106 3.10 25.89 14.02
CA LYS A 106 2.27 25.88 15.25
C LYS A 106 1.48 24.58 15.51
N GLU A 107 2.16 23.60 16.11
CA GLU A 107 1.80 22.70 17.24
C GLU A 107 0.33 22.31 17.57
N SER A 108 -0.67 22.54 16.72
CA SER A 108 -2.01 22.01 16.97
C SER A 108 -2.18 20.63 16.37
N ALA A 109 -2.82 19.75 17.14
CA ALA A 109 -3.30 18.47 16.65
C ALA A 109 -4.21 18.68 15.42
N PRO A 110 -4.08 17.87 14.36
CA PRO A 110 -5.02 17.93 13.26
C PRO A 110 -6.43 17.53 13.74
N PRO A 111 -7.49 18.11 13.17
CA PRO A 111 -8.86 17.65 13.41
C PRO A 111 -9.01 16.15 13.14
N SER A 112 -9.89 15.48 13.88
CA SER A 112 -10.14 14.04 13.72
C SER A 112 -10.64 13.68 12.31
N THR A 113 -11.43 14.56 11.69
CA THR A 113 -11.90 14.41 10.30
C THR A 113 -10.73 14.43 9.32
N ASP A 114 -9.79 15.36 9.49
CA ASP A 114 -8.61 15.49 8.63
C ASP A 114 -7.69 14.29 8.78
N LEU A 115 -7.51 13.81 10.01
CA LEU A 115 -6.76 12.58 10.29
C LEU A 115 -7.40 11.36 9.61
N ALA A 116 -8.73 11.25 9.65
CA ALA A 116 -9.45 10.18 8.98
C ALA A 116 -9.33 10.25 7.46
N MET A 117 -9.37 11.45 6.87
CA MET A 117 -9.14 11.66 5.43
C MET A 117 -7.70 11.31 5.04
N ALA A 118 -6.70 11.76 5.81
CA ALA A 118 -5.30 11.43 5.58
C ALA A 118 -5.08 9.91 5.61
N HIS A 119 -5.66 9.23 6.59
CA HIS A 119 -5.57 7.77 6.71
C HIS A 119 -6.18 7.08 5.51
N LEU A 120 -7.37 7.52 5.10
CA LEU A 120 -8.06 6.91 3.98
C LEU A 120 -7.31 7.11 2.66
N GLY A 121 -6.63 8.26 2.49
CA GLY A 121 -5.70 8.49 1.38
C GLY A 121 -4.47 7.58 1.42
N MET A 122 -3.90 7.32 2.60
CA MET A 122 -2.80 6.35 2.78
C MET A 122 -3.24 4.95 2.34
N ILE A 123 -4.43 4.51 2.75
CA ILE A 123 -4.98 3.22 2.33
C ILE A 123 -5.18 3.19 0.81
N TYR A 124 -5.73 4.25 0.22
CA TYR A 124 -5.94 4.35 -1.23
C TYR A 124 -4.62 4.21 -2.01
N TRP A 125 -3.59 4.97 -1.64
CA TRP A 125 -2.27 4.88 -2.27
C TRP A 125 -1.61 3.52 -2.03
N THR A 126 -1.78 2.93 -0.86
CA THR A 126 -1.25 1.60 -0.53
C THR A 126 -1.89 0.51 -1.37
N THR A 127 -3.21 0.56 -1.57
CA THR A 127 -3.92 -0.40 -2.43
C THR A 127 -3.42 -0.31 -3.87
N TYR A 128 -3.26 0.91 -4.40
CA TYR A 128 -2.67 1.11 -5.72
C TYR A 128 -1.23 0.60 -5.80
N ASN A 129 -0.42 0.87 -4.77
CA ASN A 129 0.96 0.40 -4.69
C ASN A 129 1.05 -1.13 -4.78
N LEU A 130 0.25 -1.85 -3.99
CA LEU A 130 0.18 -3.31 -4.04
C LEU A 130 -0.29 -3.81 -5.41
N LEU A 131 -1.32 -3.19 -5.97
CA LEU A 131 -1.87 -3.56 -7.27
C LEU A 131 -0.84 -3.40 -8.40
N SER A 132 -0.12 -2.29 -8.41
CA SER A 132 0.98 -2.01 -9.33
C SER A 132 2.09 -3.05 -9.25
N GLN A 133 2.49 -3.43 -8.04
CA GLN A 133 3.50 -4.47 -7.84
C GLN A 133 3.04 -5.83 -8.37
N ILE A 134 1.79 -6.22 -8.12
CA ILE A 134 1.21 -7.48 -8.60
C ILE A 134 1.16 -7.49 -10.12
N LEU A 135 0.67 -6.43 -10.76
CA LEU A 135 0.59 -6.33 -12.21
C LEU A 135 1.97 -6.34 -12.87
N SER A 136 2.95 -5.65 -12.27
CA SER A 136 4.35 -5.70 -12.72
C SER A 136 4.90 -7.13 -12.66
N TRP A 137 4.65 -7.84 -11.56
CA TRP A 137 5.05 -9.24 -11.42
C TRP A 137 4.36 -10.18 -12.42
N LEU A 138 3.06 -9.99 -12.67
CA LEU A 138 2.29 -10.76 -13.66
C LEU A 138 2.76 -10.53 -15.11
N ARG A 139 3.44 -9.41 -15.39
CA ARG A 139 4.03 -9.18 -16.72
C ARG A 139 5.41 -9.84 -16.86
N GLY A 140 6.12 -10.01 -15.73
CA GLY A 140 7.43 -10.64 -15.68
C GLY A 140 8.53 -9.84 -16.40
N PRO A 141 9.80 -10.26 -16.28
CA PRO A 141 10.90 -9.75 -17.11
C PRO A 141 10.85 -10.45 -18.48
N GLY A 142 9.90 -10.05 -19.34
CA GLY A 142 9.78 -10.63 -20.69
C GLY A 142 10.88 -10.12 -21.63
N PRO A 143 11.50 -10.98 -22.47
CA PRO A 143 12.49 -10.57 -23.47
C PRO A 143 11.91 -9.75 -24.64
N SER A 144 10.58 -9.62 -24.72
CA SER A 144 9.88 -8.90 -25.79
C SER A 144 9.20 -7.66 -25.22
N ARG A 145 10.01 -6.63 -24.92
CA ARG A 145 9.56 -5.34 -24.38
C ARG A 145 8.76 -4.51 -25.40
N GLU A 146 8.58 -5.01 -26.62
CA GLU A 146 7.95 -4.33 -27.75
C GLU A 146 6.44 -4.57 -27.87
N ASP A 147 5.88 -5.67 -27.34
CA ASP A 147 4.44 -6.00 -27.47
C ASP A 147 3.62 -5.78 -26.18
N THR A 148 4.24 -5.37 -25.08
CA THR A 148 3.51 -5.15 -23.82
C THR A 148 3.03 -3.70 -23.76
N THR A 149 1.72 -3.49 -23.95
CA THR A 149 1.10 -2.18 -23.72
C THR A 149 1.54 -1.62 -22.36
N PRO A 150 2.13 -0.41 -22.31
CA PRO A 150 2.63 0.15 -21.06
C PRO A 150 1.50 0.22 -20.03
N LEU A 151 1.83 -0.04 -18.75
CA LEU A 151 0.86 0.18 -17.69
C LEU A 151 0.44 1.66 -17.72
N PRO A 152 -0.85 1.96 -17.50
CA PRO A 152 -1.29 3.33 -17.27
C PRO A 152 -0.40 4.04 -16.23
N PRO A 153 -0.11 5.34 -16.38
CA PRO A 153 0.75 6.08 -15.44
C PRO A 153 0.27 6.03 -13.98
N ARG A 154 -1.04 5.86 -13.77
CA ARG A 154 -1.65 5.66 -12.45
C ARG A 154 -1.32 4.31 -11.79
N LEU A 155 -0.63 3.39 -12.47
CA LEU A 155 -0.20 2.11 -11.92
C LEU A 155 1.31 2.10 -11.66
N ASP A 156 1.82 3.20 -11.10
CA ASP A 156 3.21 3.34 -10.71
C ASP A 156 3.40 3.18 -9.18
N ALA A 157 4.02 2.07 -8.78
CA ALA A 157 4.32 1.81 -7.38
C ALA A 157 5.36 2.78 -6.77
N HIS A 158 6.26 3.37 -7.57
CA HIS A 158 7.19 4.39 -7.07
C HIS A 158 6.45 5.67 -6.70
N LEU A 159 5.53 6.12 -7.57
CA LEU A 159 4.68 7.28 -7.31
C LEU A 159 3.95 7.14 -5.96
N TYR A 160 3.25 6.04 -5.73
CA TYR A 160 2.51 5.86 -4.48
C TYR A 160 3.40 5.65 -3.27
N SER A 161 4.56 4.99 -3.42
CA SER A 161 5.54 4.89 -2.33
C SER A 161 6.07 6.26 -1.92
N HIS A 162 6.34 7.12 -2.89
CA HIS A 162 6.77 8.51 -2.66
C HIS A 162 5.68 9.32 -1.95
N LYS A 163 4.43 9.24 -2.42
CA LYS A 163 3.29 9.92 -1.78
C LYS A 163 3.07 9.46 -0.33
N VAL A 164 3.16 8.16 -0.07
CA VAL A 164 3.11 7.60 1.29
C VAL A 164 4.22 8.19 2.15
N ALA A 165 5.46 8.24 1.65
CA ALA A 165 6.59 8.78 2.39
C ALA A 165 6.43 10.28 2.72
N LEU A 166 5.91 11.06 1.77
CA LEU A 166 5.62 12.49 1.94
C LEU A 166 4.56 12.76 3.02
N LEU A 167 3.59 11.85 3.22
CA LEU A 167 2.49 12.07 4.16
C LEU A 167 2.81 11.63 5.59
N ILE A 168 3.87 10.85 5.84
CA ILE A 168 4.23 10.40 7.20
C ILE A 168 4.40 11.56 8.20
N PRO A 169 5.09 12.68 7.88
CA PRO A 169 5.24 13.80 8.80
C PRO A 169 3.91 14.35 9.33
N TYR A 170 2.84 14.31 8.52
CA TYR A 170 1.51 14.75 8.94
C TYR A 170 1.00 13.98 10.16
N PHE A 171 1.21 12.66 10.19
CA PHE A 171 0.82 11.80 11.32
C PHE A 171 1.78 11.91 12.52
N LYS A 172 2.98 12.44 12.31
CA LYS A 172 3.96 12.69 13.39
C LYS A 172 3.67 13.96 14.19
N LYS A 173 2.70 14.80 13.78
CA LYS A 173 2.31 16.02 14.51
C LYS A 173 1.85 15.73 15.95
N PRO A 174 2.15 16.61 16.92
CA PRO A 174 1.67 16.48 18.30
C PRO A 174 0.14 16.30 18.33
N GLY A 175 -0.38 15.42 19.19
CA GLY A 175 -1.82 15.17 19.35
C GLY A 175 -2.47 14.06 18.51
N VAL A 176 -1.77 13.48 17.53
CA VAL A 176 -2.27 12.29 16.78
C VAL A 176 -2.34 11.01 17.65
N GLY A 177 -1.75 11.05 18.86
CA GLY A 177 -1.88 10.01 19.88
C GLY A 177 -1.19 8.68 19.55
N PHE A 178 -1.50 7.64 20.33
CA PHE A 178 -0.92 6.29 20.23
C PHE A 178 -1.32 5.53 18.95
N TYR A 179 -2.23 6.08 18.14
CA TYR A 179 -2.78 5.41 16.97
C TYR A 179 -1.88 5.46 15.73
N LEU A 180 -0.72 6.13 15.81
CA LEU A 180 0.22 6.25 14.69
C LEU A 180 0.49 4.91 14.00
N ILE A 181 0.86 3.89 14.78
CA ILE A 181 1.17 2.55 14.24
C ILE A 181 -0.06 1.93 13.57
N SER A 182 -1.22 2.02 14.21
CA SER A 182 -2.48 1.45 13.69
C SER A 182 -2.92 2.10 12.38
N PHE A 183 -2.59 3.37 12.17
CA PHE A 183 -3.00 4.14 10.98
C PHE A 183 -2.00 4.00 9.84
N ILE A 184 -0.70 4.12 10.10
CA ILE A 184 0.30 4.21 9.03
C ILE A 184 1.27 3.05 8.98
N GLY A 185 1.23 2.13 9.96
CA GLY A 185 2.14 0.99 10.00
C GLY A 185 2.06 0.14 8.73
N PHE A 186 0.86 -0.30 8.35
CA PHE A 186 0.65 -1.09 7.13
C PHE A 186 1.06 -0.34 5.84
N PRO A 187 0.56 0.89 5.56
CA PRO A 187 1.00 1.67 4.41
C PRO A 187 2.51 1.86 4.30
N VAL A 188 3.15 2.21 5.42
CA VAL A 188 4.59 2.42 5.46
C VAL A 188 5.34 1.12 5.22
N ALA A 189 4.89 0.00 5.78
CA ALA A 189 5.52 -1.30 5.55
C ALA A 189 5.50 -1.69 4.07
N VAL A 190 4.38 -1.46 3.37
CA VAL A 190 4.25 -1.73 1.94
C VAL A 190 5.20 -0.87 1.12
N ALA A 191 5.22 0.45 1.36
CA ALA A 191 6.11 1.37 0.65
C ALA A 191 7.59 1.07 0.93
N ALA A 192 7.93 0.81 2.19
CA ALA A 192 9.29 0.51 2.62
C ALA A 192 9.81 -0.81 2.01
N SER A 193 9.01 -1.88 2.00
CA SER A 193 9.39 -3.15 1.34
C SER A 193 9.50 -3.01 -0.17
N PHE A 194 8.64 -2.21 -0.82
CA PHE A 194 8.77 -1.94 -2.25
C PHE A 194 10.10 -1.24 -2.57
N LEU A 195 10.38 -0.12 -1.88
CA LEU A 195 11.59 0.67 -2.11
C LEU A 195 12.86 -0.13 -1.80
N ALA A 196 12.84 -0.93 -0.74
CA ALA A 196 13.98 -1.78 -0.39
C ALA A 196 14.26 -2.90 -1.41
N ARG A 197 13.26 -3.34 -2.19
CA ARG A 197 13.43 -4.35 -3.27
C ARG A 197 13.83 -3.74 -4.61
N GLN A 198 13.46 -2.49 -4.87
CA GLN A 198 13.69 -1.82 -6.16
C GLN A 198 14.97 -0.98 -6.17
N ASP A 199 15.30 -0.31 -5.07
CA ASP A 199 16.52 0.49 -4.99
C ASP A 199 17.73 -0.46 -4.94
N SER A 200 18.56 -0.44 -5.99
CA SER A 200 19.80 -1.19 -6.04
C SER A 200 20.78 -0.69 -4.96
N VAL A 201 21.75 -1.53 -4.58
CA VAL A 201 22.81 -1.14 -3.65
C VAL A 201 23.53 0.10 -4.21
N GLY A 202 23.32 1.26 -3.58
CA GLY A 202 23.92 2.55 -3.96
C GLY A 202 22.98 3.56 -4.62
N THR A 203 21.76 3.18 -5.02
CA THR A 203 20.73 4.16 -5.44
C THR A 203 19.87 4.55 -4.23
N PHE A 204 19.73 5.86 -4.01
CA PHE A 204 18.98 6.41 -2.89
C PHE A 204 17.85 7.27 -3.45
N SER A 205 16.69 6.65 -3.68
CA SER A 205 15.52 7.38 -4.17
C SER A 205 15.10 8.45 -3.17
N GLU A 206 14.51 9.56 -3.66
CA GLU A 206 13.97 10.61 -2.79
C GLU A 206 12.93 10.05 -1.82
N ALA A 207 12.09 9.11 -2.29
CA ALA A 207 11.12 8.42 -1.45
C ALA A 207 11.79 7.65 -0.29
N ARG A 208 12.91 6.97 -0.53
CA ARG A 208 13.70 6.31 0.51
C ARG A 208 14.32 7.31 1.47
N ALA A 209 14.83 8.45 0.97
CA ALA A 209 15.34 9.53 1.81
C ALA A 209 14.27 10.06 2.77
N LEU A 210 13.05 10.28 2.26
CA LEU A 210 11.90 10.71 3.03
C LEU A 210 11.50 9.67 4.09
N LEU A 211 11.49 8.37 3.76
CA LEU A 211 11.23 7.31 4.73
C LEU A 211 12.29 7.28 5.84
N VAL A 212 13.57 7.32 5.49
CA VAL A 212 14.66 7.33 6.48
C VAL A 212 14.57 8.55 7.38
N ARG A 213 14.22 9.72 6.83
CA ARG A 213 13.95 10.93 7.62
C ARG A 213 12.73 10.75 8.54
N ALA A 214 11.67 10.12 8.03
CA ALA A 214 10.45 9.85 8.80
C ALA A 214 10.71 8.92 10.00
N PHE A 215 11.68 8.01 9.91
CA PHE A 215 12.08 7.14 11.01
C PHE A 215 12.93 7.80 12.10
N ARG A 216 13.31 9.08 11.95
CA ARG A 216 14.01 9.82 13.02
C ARG A 216 13.06 10.24 14.14
N GLY A 217 13.60 10.36 15.35
CA GLY A 217 12.88 10.75 16.57
C GLY A 217 12.09 9.62 17.21
N GLU A 218 11.47 9.89 18.36
CA GLU A 218 10.83 8.86 19.20
C GLU A 218 9.70 8.11 18.48
N ARG A 219 8.81 8.84 17.78
CA ARG A 219 7.75 8.24 16.97
C ARG A 219 8.27 7.46 15.75
N GLY A 220 9.43 7.87 15.25
CA GLY A 220 10.12 7.15 14.18
C GLY A 220 10.62 5.80 14.66
N LYS A 221 11.22 5.72 15.86
CA LYS A 221 11.63 4.47 16.50
C LYS A 221 10.47 3.51 16.74
N GLN A 222 9.30 4.02 17.13
CA GLN A 222 8.08 3.21 17.27
C GLN A 222 7.68 2.56 15.95
N LEU A 223 7.70 3.33 14.85
CA LEU A 223 7.42 2.82 13.51
C LEU A 223 8.48 1.81 13.07
N GLN A 224 9.75 2.05 13.39
CA GLN A 224 10.84 1.10 13.12
C GLN A 224 10.63 -0.23 13.87
N GLY A 225 10.29 -0.17 15.16
CA GLY A 225 10.02 -1.36 15.97
C GLY A 225 8.85 -2.17 15.42
N PHE A 226 7.77 -1.51 14.99
CA PHE A 226 6.66 -2.17 14.31
C PHE A 226 7.10 -2.86 13.02
N LEU A 227 7.84 -2.18 12.15
CA LEU A 227 8.33 -2.74 10.89
C LEU A 227 9.27 -3.93 11.11
N ALA A 228 10.08 -3.92 12.17
CA ALA A 228 10.94 -5.05 12.52
C ALA A 228 10.15 -6.31 12.92
N THR A 229 8.91 -6.16 13.39
CA THR A 229 8.01 -7.29 13.69
C THR A 229 7.18 -7.75 12.48
N TRP A 230 7.34 -7.08 11.33
CA TRP A 230 6.46 -7.28 10.19
C TRP A 230 6.82 -8.57 9.43
N PRO A 231 5.90 -9.55 9.28
CA PRO A 231 6.28 -10.94 8.94
C PRO A 231 6.97 -11.15 7.59
N TRP A 232 6.77 -10.23 6.64
CA TRP A 232 7.27 -10.35 5.27
C TRP A 232 8.38 -9.36 4.92
N MET A 233 8.89 -8.58 5.89
CA MET A 233 10.07 -7.75 5.69
C MET A 233 11.33 -8.56 6.04
N THR A 234 12.25 -8.67 5.10
CA THR A 234 13.50 -9.39 5.26
C THR A 234 14.53 -8.53 6.00
N ARG A 235 15.50 -9.19 6.65
CA ARG A 235 16.61 -8.50 7.32
C ARG A 235 17.40 -7.59 6.37
N SER A 236 17.59 -8.04 5.12
CA SER A 236 18.24 -7.24 4.07
C SER A 236 17.45 -5.98 3.73
N GLU A 237 16.12 -6.03 3.71
CA GLU A 237 15.29 -4.84 3.49
C GLU A 237 15.40 -3.87 4.68
N LEU A 238 15.43 -4.39 5.91
CA LEU A 238 15.65 -3.58 7.12
C LEU A 238 17.04 -2.91 7.12
N ASP A 239 18.09 -3.63 6.73
CA ASP A 239 19.45 -3.10 6.57
C ASP A 239 19.47 -1.98 5.52
N THR A 240 18.78 -2.20 4.39
CA THR A 240 18.63 -1.21 3.31
C THR A 240 17.95 0.07 3.81
N LEU A 241 17.01 -0.05 4.73
CA LEU A 241 16.34 1.10 5.34
C LEU A 241 17.14 1.73 6.50
N GLY A 242 18.34 1.21 6.81
CA GLY A 242 19.20 1.70 7.89
C GLY A 242 18.65 1.38 9.28
N MET A 243 17.87 0.32 9.44
CA MET A 243 17.09 0.04 10.65
C MET A 243 17.75 -0.95 11.62
N THR A 244 18.86 -1.58 11.25
CA THR A 244 19.52 -2.66 12.02
C THR A 244 20.73 -2.22 12.83
N GLY A 245 21.04 -0.91 12.84
CA GLY A 245 22.26 -0.37 13.47
C GLY A 245 22.20 -0.06 14.97
N SER A 246 21.11 -0.34 15.71
CA SER A 246 20.93 0.14 17.10
C SER A 246 20.85 -0.94 18.19
N HIS A 247 21.30 -2.16 17.93
CA HIS A 247 21.33 -3.23 18.97
C HIS A 247 22.74 -3.69 19.38
N ALA A 248 23.81 -3.03 18.92
CA ALA A 248 25.20 -3.41 19.26
C ALA A 248 25.86 -2.54 20.35
N ALA A 249 25.11 -1.77 21.12
CA ALA A 249 25.65 -0.96 22.22
C ALA A 249 24.78 -1.10 23.49
N ALA A 250 24.70 -2.32 24.01
CA ALA A 250 24.26 -2.59 25.38
C ALA A 250 24.89 -3.91 25.83
N THR A 251 26.18 -3.84 26.14
CA THR A 251 26.91 -4.77 27.02
C THR A 251 27.68 -3.92 28.00
#